data_AF-A0A1J5RJ13-F1
#
_entry.id   AF-A0A1J5RJ13-F1
#
_cell.length_a   1.000
_cell.length_b   1.000
_cell.length_c   1.000
_cell.angle_alpha   90.00
_cell.angle_beta   90.00
_cell.angle_gamma   90.00
#
_symmetry.space_group_name_H-M   'P 1'
#
loop_
_entity.id
_entity.type
_entity.pdbx_description
1 polymer ?
#
loop_
_entity_poly.entity_id
_entity_poly.type
_entity_poly.pdbx_seq_one_letter_code
_entity_poly.pdbx_strand_id
1 'polypeptide(L)'
;MHASVNRALRDAWAASDADLARRQLQRLASSLTSKHPGAAASLREGLEDTLTLQTLGITGSLYRTLRTTNPIENLNGLVATYTRNVKRWSDGAMVLRWVARALNDAAPRMRRLRGCDQMKTLLQALSQRSPKDTVEATRQAA
;
A
#
# COMPACT_ATOMS: atom_id res chain seq x y z
N MET A 1 -17.63 -10.94 1.23
CA MET A 1 -16.75 -10.92 0.03
C MET A 1 -16.72 -12.33 -0.54
N HIS A 2 -17.18 -12.54 -1.79
CA HIS A 2 -17.22 -13.88 -2.38
C HIS A 2 -15.79 -14.47 -2.44
N ALA A 3 -15.60 -15.68 -1.89
CA ALA A 3 -14.28 -16.32 -1.80
C ALA A 3 -13.56 -16.45 -3.16
N SER A 4 -14.32 -16.47 -4.26
CA SER A 4 -13.82 -16.47 -5.64
C SER A 4 -13.13 -15.16 -6.05
N VAL A 5 -13.67 -13.99 -5.65
CA VAL A 5 -13.10 -12.67 -6.00
C VAL A 5 -11.75 -12.48 -5.30
N ASN A 6 -11.69 -12.81 -4.01
CA ASN A 6 -10.43 -12.74 -3.25
C ASN A 6 -9.35 -13.64 -3.81
N ARG A 7 -9.72 -14.83 -4.29
CA ARG A 7 -8.80 -15.74 -4.96
C ARG A 7 -8.31 -15.14 -6.28
N ALA A 8 -9.21 -14.68 -7.13
CA ALA A 8 -8.85 -14.06 -8.41
C ALA A 8 -7.90 -12.87 -8.27
N LEU A 9 -8.13 -12.00 -7.28
CA LEU A 9 -7.22 -10.88 -6.97
C LEU A 9 -5.83 -11.37 -6.54
N ARG A 10 -5.78 -12.35 -5.64
CA ARG A 10 -4.49 -12.90 -5.16
C ARG A 10 -3.72 -13.58 -6.29
N ASP A 11 -4.41 -14.29 -7.17
CA ASP A 11 -3.81 -14.98 -8.31
C ASP A 11 -3.22 -13.97 -9.31
N ALA A 12 -3.96 -12.91 -9.63
CA ALA A 12 -3.46 -11.83 -10.48
C ALA A 12 -2.24 -11.13 -9.87
N TRP A 13 -2.27 -10.80 -8.58
CA TRP A 13 -1.12 -10.22 -7.89
C TRP A 13 -0.02 -11.24 -7.57
N ALA A 14 -0.21 -12.53 -7.83
CA ALA A 14 0.85 -13.54 -7.71
C ALA A 14 1.54 -13.81 -9.04
N ALA A 15 0.95 -13.38 -10.16
CA ALA A 15 1.57 -13.48 -11.47
C ALA A 15 2.89 -12.69 -11.52
N SER A 16 3.90 -13.28 -12.17
CA SER A 16 5.20 -12.65 -12.39
C SER A 16 5.21 -11.68 -13.58
N ASP A 17 4.19 -11.75 -14.44
CA ASP A 17 4.01 -10.91 -15.63
C ASP A 17 2.88 -9.90 -15.39
N ALA A 18 3.21 -8.61 -15.48
CA ALA A 18 2.28 -7.51 -15.29
C ALA A 18 1.17 -7.47 -16.35
N ASP A 19 1.46 -7.86 -17.60
CA ASP A 19 0.45 -7.89 -18.66
C ASP A 19 -0.54 -9.03 -18.45
N LEU A 20 -0.05 -10.18 -17.97
CA LEU A 20 -0.92 -11.27 -17.55
C LEU A 20 -1.82 -10.85 -16.37
N ALA A 21 -1.25 -10.22 -15.35
CA ALA A 21 -2.00 -9.71 -14.20
C ALA A 21 -3.07 -8.70 -14.64
N ARG A 22 -2.72 -7.76 -15.52
CA ARG A 22 -3.66 -6.78 -16.12
C ARG A 22 -4.83 -7.48 -16.79
N ARG A 23 -4.58 -8.46 -17.67
CA ARG A 23 -5.64 -9.22 -18.36
C ARG A 23 -6.55 -9.96 -17.36
N GLN A 24 -5.97 -10.52 -16.30
CA GLN A 24 -6.75 -11.22 -15.27
C GLN A 24 -7.65 -10.26 -14.47
N LEU A 25 -7.13 -9.09 -14.07
CA LEU A 25 -7.91 -8.07 -13.34
C LEU A 25 -9.01 -7.47 -14.22
N GLN A 26 -8.74 -7.22 -15.50
CA GLN A 26 -9.76 -6.76 -16.46
C GLN A 26 -10.88 -7.78 -16.62
N ARG A 27 -10.54 -9.08 -16.75
CA ARG A 27 -11.54 -10.15 -16.80
C ARG A 27 -12.39 -10.20 -15.53
N LEU A 28 -11.75 -10.04 -14.36
CA LEU A 28 -12.46 -9.98 -13.09
C LEU A 28 -13.43 -8.79 -13.05
N ALA A 29 -12.99 -7.60 -13.46
CA ALA A 29 -13.85 -6.41 -13.52
C ALA A 29 -15.05 -6.61 -14.46
N SER A 30 -14.84 -7.21 -15.64
CA SER A 30 -15.92 -7.54 -16.56
C SER A 30 -16.94 -8.49 -15.94
N SER A 31 -16.47 -9.53 -15.21
CA SER A 31 -17.36 -10.46 -14.50
C SER A 31 -18.18 -9.80 -13.39
N LEU A 32 -17.65 -8.75 -12.76
CA LEU A 32 -18.33 -8.00 -11.70
C LEU A 32 -19.35 -6.99 -12.24
N THR A 33 -19.31 -6.65 -13.53
CA THR A 33 -20.05 -5.50 -14.08
C THR A 33 -21.57 -5.64 -13.93
N SER A 34 -22.12 -6.85 -14.07
CA SER A 34 -23.56 -7.08 -13.96
C SER A 34 -24.09 -6.98 -12.52
N LYS A 35 -23.42 -7.62 -11.56
CA LYS A 35 -23.90 -7.73 -10.17
C LYS A 35 -23.34 -6.65 -9.24
N HIS A 36 -22.15 -6.14 -9.54
CA HIS A 36 -21.40 -5.22 -8.70
C HIS A 36 -20.70 -4.13 -9.55
N PRO A 37 -21.47 -3.29 -10.27
CA PRO A 37 -20.90 -2.29 -11.18
C PRO A 37 -19.93 -1.31 -10.49
N GLY A 38 -20.20 -0.91 -9.24
CA GLY A 38 -19.30 -0.05 -8.47
C GLY A 38 -17.96 -0.73 -8.12
N ALA A 39 -17.97 -2.02 -7.77
CA ALA A 39 -16.74 -2.78 -7.53
C ALA A 39 -15.94 -2.98 -8.83
N ALA A 40 -16.63 -3.20 -9.95
CA ALA A 40 -16.01 -3.28 -11.27
C ALA A 40 -15.35 -1.94 -11.67
N ALA A 41 -16.02 -0.81 -11.43
CA ALA A 41 -15.48 0.52 -11.68
C ALA A 41 -14.24 0.80 -10.83
N SER A 42 -14.32 0.57 -9.50
CA SER A 42 -13.20 0.75 -8.58
C SER A 42 -12.00 -0.13 -8.94
N LEU A 43 -12.24 -1.38 -9.36
CA LEU A 43 -11.15 -2.24 -9.83
C LEU A 43 -10.51 -1.72 -11.11
N ARG A 44 -11.29 -1.20 -12.07
CA ARG A 44 -10.74 -0.61 -13.31
C ARG A 44 -9.90 0.63 -13.04
N GLU A 45 -10.36 1.48 -12.14
CA GLU A 45 -9.67 2.69 -11.72
C GLU A 45 -8.31 2.35 -11.08
N GLY A 46 -8.29 1.42 -10.11
CA GLY A 46 -7.09 1.15 -9.33
C GLY A 46 -6.15 0.07 -9.88
N LEU A 47 -6.52 -0.68 -10.94
CA LEU A 47 -5.72 -1.86 -11.33
C LEU A 47 -4.29 -1.49 -11.74
N GLU A 48 -4.08 -0.42 -12.50
CA GLU A 48 -2.73 -0.02 -12.93
C GLU A 48 -1.85 0.32 -11.72
N ASP A 49 -2.41 1.05 -10.75
CA ASP A 49 -1.71 1.37 -9.50
C ASP A 49 -1.30 0.10 -8.74
N THR A 50 -2.20 -0.89 -8.64
CA THR A 50 -1.89 -2.17 -7.97
C THR A 50 -0.82 -2.99 -8.68
N LEU A 51 -0.61 -2.78 -9.98
CA LEU A 51 0.40 -3.46 -10.78
C LEU A 51 1.75 -2.72 -10.83
N THR A 52 1.83 -1.51 -10.28
CA THR A 52 3.03 -0.67 -10.30
C THR A 52 4.29 -1.41 -9.85
N LEU A 53 4.23 -2.16 -8.74
CA LEU A 53 5.38 -2.90 -8.23
C LEU A 53 5.87 -3.99 -9.20
N GLN A 54 4.95 -4.66 -9.89
CA GLN A 54 5.29 -5.66 -10.92
C GLN A 54 5.93 -4.97 -12.13
N THR A 55 5.36 -3.84 -12.56
CA THR A 55 5.87 -3.00 -13.66
C THR A 55 7.25 -2.38 -13.36
N LEU A 56 7.58 -2.18 -12.09
CA LEU A 56 8.90 -1.76 -11.60
C LEU A 56 9.90 -2.93 -11.48
N GLY A 57 9.48 -4.16 -11.77
CA GLY A 57 10.33 -5.35 -11.65
C GLY A 57 10.58 -5.79 -10.21
N ILE A 58 9.80 -5.30 -9.24
CA ILE A 58 9.95 -5.66 -7.83
C ILE A 58 9.30 -7.01 -7.58
N THR A 59 10.10 -7.96 -7.11
CA THR A 59 9.68 -9.35 -6.87
C THR A 59 10.05 -9.81 -5.47
N GLY A 60 9.70 -11.06 -5.13
CA GLY A 60 10.17 -11.68 -3.89
C GLY A 60 9.58 -11.08 -2.62
N SER A 61 10.43 -10.90 -1.61
CA SER A 61 10.01 -10.56 -0.25
C SER A 61 9.61 -9.08 -0.09
N LEU A 62 10.25 -8.17 -0.83
CA LEU A 62 9.86 -6.76 -0.86
C LEU A 62 8.48 -6.60 -1.50
N TYR A 63 8.26 -7.26 -2.64
CA TYR A 63 6.95 -7.27 -3.30
C TYR A 63 5.82 -7.74 -2.37
N ARG A 64 6.03 -8.87 -1.67
CA ARG A 64 5.05 -9.40 -0.72
C ARG A 64 4.76 -8.45 0.43
N THR A 65 5.74 -7.66 0.85
CA THR A 65 5.57 -6.68 1.93
C THR A 65 4.80 -5.46 1.43
N LEU A 66 5.24 -4.87 0.32
CA LEU A 66 4.70 -3.62 -0.23
C LEU A 66 3.29 -3.78 -0.83
N ARG A 67 2.93 -4.96 -1.34
CA ARG A 67 1.57 -5.21 -1.86
C ARG A 67 0.50 -5.31 -0.77
N THR A 68 0.90 -5.34 0.50
CA THR A 68 -0.02 -5.47 1.64
C THR A 68 -0.08 -4.18 2.43
N THR A 69 -1.23 -3.91 3.00
CA THR A 69 -1.46 -2.81 3.96
C THR A 69 -1.09 -3.21 5.39
N ASN A 70 -0.65 -4.45 5.63
CA ASN A 70 -0.38 -4.96 6.97
C ASN A 70 0.61 -4.09 7.80
N PRO A 71 1.73 -3.57 7.25
CA PRO A 71 2.62 -2.71 8.04
C PRO A 71 1.94 -1.42 8.53
N ILE A 72 1.14 -0.78 7.67
CA ILE A 72 0.45 0.47 8.02
C ILE A 72 -0.75 0.22 8.94
N GLU A 73 -1.50 -0.86 8.72
CA GLU A 73 -2.64 -1.26 9.55
C GLU A 73 -2.20 -1.64 10.95
N ASN A 74 -1.09 -2.39 11.08
CA ASN A 74 -0.54 -2.75 12.37
C ASN A 74 -0.13 -1.51 13.19
N LEU A 75 0.47 -0.51 12.54
CA LEU A 75 0.83 0.75 13.19
C LEU A 75 -0.41 1.55 13.59
N ASN A 76 -1.37 1.70 12.68
CA ASN A 76 -2.62 2.41 12.94
C ASN A 76 -3.44 1.76 14.06
N GLY A 77 -3.48 0.42 14.10
CA GLY A 77 -4.13 -0.34 15.17
C GLY A 77 -3.49 -0.10 16.53
N LEU A 78 -2.15 0.04 16.58
CA LEU A 78 -1.44 0.40 17.79
C LEU A 78 -1.78 1.82 18.24
N VAL A 79 -1.79 2.79 17.33
CA VAL A 79 -2.20 4.17 17.65
C VAL A 79 -3.64 4.20 18.18
N ALA A 80 -4.57 3.51 17.53
CA ALA A 80 -5.96 3.41 17.98
C ALA A 80 -6.08 2.77 19.37
N THR A 81 -5.28 1.74 19.65
CA THR A 81 -5.24 1.10 20.98
C THR A 81 -4.73 2.06 22.05
N TYR A 82 -3.70 2.84 21.73
CA TYR A 82 -3.07 3.78 22.65
C TYR A 82 -4.00 4.95 23.01
N THR A 83 -4.80 5.41 22.05
CA THR A 83 -5.71 6.55 22.21
C THR A 83 -7.13 6.17 22.63
N ARG A 84 -7.46 4.86 22.72
CA ARG A 84 -8.84 4.37 22.98
C ARG A 84 -9.53 4.94 24.23
N ASN A 85 -8.73 5.33 25.23
CA ASN A 85 -9.23 5.85 26.51
C ASN A 85 -9.35 7.38 26.54
N VAL A 86 -8.81 8.09 25.54
CA VAL A 86 -8.95 9.54 25.44
C VAL A 86 -10.39 9.86 25.02
N LYS A 87 -11.16 10.43 25.95
CA LYS A 87 -12.58 10.80 25.70
C LYS A 87 -12.78 12.26 25.39
N ARG A 88 -11.81 13.12 25.69
CA ARG A 88 -11.85 14.56 25.44
C ARG A 88 -10.54 14.98 24.79
N TRP A 89 -10.64 15.56 23.60
CA TRP A 89 -9.52 16.11 22.85
C TRP A 89 -9.56 17.63 22.98
N SER A 90 -8.50 18.22 23.50
CA SER A 90 -8.44 19.67 23.75
C SER A 90 -8.07 20.46 22.49
N ASP A 91 -7.12 19.96 21.71
CA ASP A 91 -6.60 20.61 20.50
C ASP A 91 -5.84 19.61 19.61
N GLY A 92 -5.40 20.08 18.44
CA GLY A 92 -4.56 19.28 17.52
C GLY A 92 -3.19 18.92 18.10
N ALA A 93 -2.62 19.77 18.97
CA ALA A 93 -1.33 19.49 19.61
C ALA A 93 -1.42 18.26 20.55
N MET A 94 -2.55 18.07 21.21
CA MET A 94 -2.85 16.90 22.02
C MET A 94 -2.89 15.64 21.16
N VAL A 95 -3.53 15.69 19.98
CA VAL A 95 -3.53 14.57 19.03
C VAL A 95 -2.09 14.18 18.65
N LEU A 96 -1.27 15.16 18.27
CA LEU A 96 0.13 14.93 17.91
C LEU A 96 0.93 14.31 19.06
N ARG A 97 0.76 14.78 20.30
CA ARG A 97 1.43 14.20 21.48
C ARG A 97 1.05 12.75 21.71
N TRP A 98 -0.23 12.41 21.59
CA TRP A 98 -0.71 11.04 21.77
C TRP A 98 -0.20 10.10 20.67
N VAL A 99 -0.25 10.54 19.41
CA VAL A 99 0.30 9.77 18.28
C VAL A 99 1.80 9.59 18.44
N ALA A 100 2.55 10.66 18.72
CA ALA A 100 4.00 10.61 18.93
C ALA A 100 4.37 9.64 20.07
N ARG A 101 3.61 9.64 21.17
CA ARG A 101 3.82 8.72 22.28
C ARG A 101 3.56 7.26 21.88
N ALA A 102 2.48 7.01 21.12
CA ALA A 102 2.18 5.68 20.60
C ALA A 102 3.29 5.17 19.66
N LEU A 103 3.78 6.03 18.76
CA LEU A 103 4.89 5.71 17.86
C LEU A 103 6.18 5.44 18.63
N ASN A 104 6.49 6.25 19.64
CA ASN A 104 7.66 6.06 20.49
C ASN A 104 7.62 4.73 21.27
N ASP A 105 6.44 4.32 21.73
CA ASP A 105 6.22 3.02 22.38
C ASP A 105 6.36 1.84 21.39
N ALA A 106 5.96 2.03 20.14
CA ALA A 106 6.05 1.03 19.09
C ALA A 106 7.48 0.86 18.53
N ALA A 107 8.26 1.94 18.47
CA ALA A 107 9.54 1.99 17.76
C ALA A 107 10.52 0.85 18.11
N PRO A 108 10.75 0.48 19.38
CA PRO A 108 11.69 -0.60 19.72
C PRO A 108 11.28 -1.99 19.21
N ARG A 109 9.98 -2.19 18.91
CA ARG A 109 9.41 -3.45 18.42
C ARG A 109 9.32 -3.48 16.89
N MET A 110 9.59 -2.36 16.22
CA MET A 110 9.54 -2.29 14.76
C MET A 110 10.68 -3.11 14.16
N ARG A 111 10.33 -3.93 13.17
CA ARG A 111 11.28 -4.75 12.44
C ARG A 111 11.58 -4.11 11.09
N ARG A 112 12.77 -4.36 10.56
CA ARG A 112 13.10 -4.02 9.16
C ARG A 112 12.09 -4.68 8.23
N LEU A 113 11.72 -3.97 7.16
CA LEU A 113 10.88 -4.52 6.10
C LEU A 113 11.56 -5.77 5.50
N ARG A 114 10.78 -6.82 5.23
CA ARG A 114 11.30 -7.98 4.51
C ARG A 114 11.64 -7.54 3.09
N GLY A 115 12.81 -7.94 2.60
CA GLY A 115 13.29 -7.50 1.29
C GLY A 115 13.84 -6.07 1.28
N CYS A 116 14.18 -5.48 2.44
CA CYS A 116 14.73 -4.12 2.50
C CYS A 116 16.07 -3.95 1.75
N ASP A 117 16.78 -5.04 1.48
CA ASP A 117 17.95 -5.10 0.59
C ASP A 117 17.59 -4.72 -0.86
N GLN A 118 16.39 -5.09 -1.32
CA GLN A 118 15.86 -4.76 -2.65
C GLN A 118 15.36 -3.30 -2.76
N MET A 119 15.39 -2.54 -1.66
CA MET A 119 14.94 -1.13 -1.64
C MET A 119 15.74 -0.26 -2.61
N LYS A 120 17.04 -0.53 -2.77
CA LYS A 120 17.89 0.21 -3.72
C LYS A 120 17.38 0.08 -5.17
N THR A 121 16.97 -1.13 -5.54
CA THR A 121 16.38 -1.40 -6.86
C THR A 121 15.08 -0.64 -7.06
N LEU A 122 14.21 -0.62 -6.04
CA LEU A 122 12.98 0.18 -6.08
C LEU A 122 13.26 1.67 -6.26
N LEU A 123 14.17 2.23 -5.46
CA LEU A 123 14.53 3.65 -5.57
C LEU A 123 15.12 4.01 -6.94
N GLN A 124 15.96 3.14 -7.50
CA GLN A 124 16.49 3.32 -8.85
C GLN A 124 15.37 3.29 -9.91
N ALA A 125 14.48 2.29 -9.85
CA ALA A 125 13.36 2.18 -10.78
C ALA A 125 12.40 3.37 -10.69
N LEU A 126 12.18 3.91 -9.49
CA LEU A 126 11.40 5.13 -9.28
C LEU A 126 12.11 6.35 -9.87
N SER A 127 13.41 6.53 -9.61
CA SER A 127 14.17 7.67 -10.16
C SER A 127 14.21 7.72 -11.69
N GLN A 128 14.14 6.56 -12.36
CA GLN A 128 14.08 6.46 -13.81
C GLN A 128 12.71 6.87 -14.37
N ARG A 129 11.64 6.74 -13.57
CA ARG A 129 10.26 7.06 -13.97
C ARG A 129 9.78 8.41 -13.48
N SER A 130 10.39 8.95 -12.42
CA SER A 130 10.09 10.28 -11.93
C SER A 130 10.59 11.32 -12.94
N PRO A 131 9.73 12.25 -13.41
CA PRO A 131 10.22 13.45 -14.08
C PRO A 131 11.13 14.21 -13.11
N LYS A 132 12.20 14.81 -13.62
CA LYS A 132 13.26 15.47 -12.82
C LYS A 132 12.74 16.58 -11.88
N ASP A 133 11.52 17.06 -12.08
CA ASP A 133 10.97 18.25 -11.41
C ASP A 133 10.28 17.97 -10.05
N THR A 134 9.95 16.72 -9.71
CA THR A 134 9.18 16.44 -8.47
C THR A 134 10.04 16.44 -7.20
N VAL A 135 11.34 16.09 -7.31
CA VAL A 135 12.22 15.96 -6.13
C VAL A 135 12.69 17.32 -5.61
N GLU A 136 12.78 18.33 -6.47
CA GLU A 136 13.14 19.71 -6.08
C GLU A 136 12.00 20.42 -5.36
N ALA A 137 10.75 20.21 -5.78
CA ALA A 137 9.58 20.80 -5.15
C ALA A 137 9.37 20.33 -3.69
N THR A 138 9.72 19.07 -3.37
CA THR A 138 9.59 18.55 -1.98
C THR A 138 10.72 19.01 -1.07
N ARG A 139 11.90 19.36 -1.60
CA ARG A 139 13.03 19.90 -0.81
C ARG A 139 12.90 21.39 -0.51
N GLN A 140 12.18 22.15 -1.34
CA GLN A 140 11.97 23.59 -1.14
C GLN A 140 10.79 23.91 -0.21
N ALA A 141 9.94 22.94 0.09
CA ALA A 141 8.74 23.10 0.92
C ALA A 141 8.89 22.53 2.36
N ALA A 142 10.07 22.04 2.74
CA ALA A 142 10.40 21.52 4.08
C ALA A 142 11.48 22.39 4.74
#